data_AF-A0A7D7VGG6-F1
#
_entry.id   AF-A0A7D7VGG6-F1
#
_cell.length_a   1.000
_cell.length_b   1.000
_cell.length_c   1.000
_cell.angle_alpha   90.00
_cell.angle_beta   90.00
_cell.angle_gamma   90.00
#
_symmetry.space_group_name_H-M   'P 1'
#
loop_
_entity.id
_entity.type
_entity.pdbx_description
1 polymer ?
#
loop_
_entity_poly.entity_id
_entity_poly.type
_entity_poly.pdbx_seq_one_letter_code
_entity_poly.pdbx_strand_id
1 'polypeptide(L)'
;MTKPDKISWGGCPVRYAAGIFGDKWCFVLLRDVLLHGKRYYGDFLGSEEGISTNILADRLARLEADGMLSRHVDQQKKSKIVYLPTAKARALLPAFLGMMVWSTEYDTETEAPDTFAAAYRDDPKAAVAWYETEIDRVNTAIGAA
;
A
#
# COMPACT_ATOMS: atom_id res chain seq x y z
N MET A 1 -35.95 16.39 -19.62
CA MET A 1 -35.26 15.29 -18.91
C MET A 1 -34.44 15.89 -17.79
N THR A 2 -34.95 15.82 -16.56
CA THR A 2 -34.21 16.21 -15.36
C THR A 2 -33.06 15.22 -15.16
N LYS A 3 -31.85 15.73 -14.96
CA LYS A 3 -30.67 14.93 -14.63
C LYS A 3 -31.01 14.14 -13.36
N PRO A 4 -30.88 12.80 -13.34
CA PRO A 4 -31.20 12.04 -12.15
C PRO A 4 -30.37 12.57 -10.99
N ASP A 5 -30.99 12.71 -9.82
CA ASP A 5 -30.32 13.12 -8.59
C ASP A 5 -29.05 12.26 -8.40
N LYS A 6 -27.94 12.92 -8.08
CA LYS A 6 -26.66 12.25 -7.81
C LYS A 6 -26.94 11.10 -6.86
N ILE A 7 -26.74 9.86 -7.31
CA ILE A 7 -26.76 8.69 -6.42
C ILE A 7 -25.77 9.01 -5.29
N SER A 8 -26.31 9.26 -4.10
CA SER A 8 -25.54 9.45 -2.90
C SER A 8 -25.04 8.08 -2.50
N TRP A 9 -23.88 7.70 -3.04
CA TRP A 9 -23.20 6.46 -2.69
C TRP A 9 -22.58 6.50 -1.26
N GLY A 10 -23.12 7.31 -0.35
CA GLY A 10 -22.68 7.40 1.03
C GLY A 10 -22.74 6.03 1.70
N GLY A 11 -21.66 5.64 2.38
CA GLY A 11 -21.65 4.44 3.23
C GLY A 11 -21.26 3.10 2.59
N CYS A 12 -21.12 2.98 1.26
CA CYS A 12 -20.60 1.73 0.66
C CYS A 12 -19.11 1.53 0.98
N PRO A 13 -18.71 0.47 1.73
CA PRO A 13 -17.31 0.28 2.14
C PRO A 13 -16.37 0.03 0.96
N VAL A 14 -16.85 -0.72 -0.04
CA VAL A 14 -16.10 -0.99 -1.28
C VAL A 14 -15.88 0.28 -2.08
N ARG A 15 -16.89 1.17 -2.14
CA ARG A 15 -16.71 2.47 -2.80
C ARG A 15 -15.71 3.36 -2.05
N TYR A 16 -15.75 3.37 -0.73
CA TYR A 16 -14.75 4.11 0.06
C TYR A 16 -13.34 3.63 -0.26
N ALA A 17 -13.12 2.32 -0.24
CA ALA A 17 -11.87 1.69 -0.62
C ALA A 17 -11.48 2.04 -2.07
N ALA A 18 -12.40 1.92 -3.03
CA ALA A 18 -12.16 2.28 -4.43
C ALA A 18 -11.84 3.77 -4.63
N GLY A 19 -12.30 4.66 -3.75
CA GLY A 19 -11.91 6.07 -3.75
C GLY A 19 -10.42 6.27 -3.49
N ILE A 20 -9.76 5.32 -2.82
CA ILE A 20 -8.32 5.32 -2.55
C ILE A 20 -7.58 4.44 -3.56
N PHE A 21 -8.01 3.19 -3.74
CA PHE A 21 -7.35 2.16 -4.55
C PHE A 21 -7.69 2.19 -6.04
N GLY A 22 -8.79 2.84 -6.42
CA GLY A 22 -9.23 2.89 -7.83
C GLY A 22 -8.28 3.67 -8.73
N ASP A 23 -7.37 4.44 -8.13
CA ASP A 23 -6.19 4.95 -8.83
C ASP A 23 -5.06 3.91 -8.77
N LYS A 24 -4.65 3.41 -9.95
CA LYS A 24 -3.59 2.40 -10.11
C LYS A 24 -2.34 2.74 -9.30
N TRP A 25 -1.92 4.00 -9.32
CA TRP A 25 -0.64 4.40 -8.71
C TRP A 25 -0.73 4.50 -7.20
N CYS A 26 -1.84 4.98 -6.64
CA CYS A 26 -2.08 4.89 -5.20
C CYS A 26 -1.99 3.43 -4.72
N PHE A 27 -2.55 2.50 -5.48
CA PHE A 27 -2.52 1.08 -5.15
C PHE A 27 -1.09 0.51 -5.17
N VAL A 28 -0.33 0.79 -6.24
CA VAL A 28 1.08 0.36 -6.37
C VAL A 28 1.94 0.93 -5.24
N LEU A 29 1.79 2.21 -4.90
CA LEU A 29 2.55 2.84 -3.82
C LEU A 29 2.23 2.23 -2.45
N LEU A 30 0.96 1.93 -2.18
CA LEU A 30 0.57 1.27 -0.94
C LEU A 30 1.11 -0.16 -0.87
N ARG A 31 1.04 -0.93 -1.96
CA ARG A 31 1.67 -2.26 -2.06
C ARG A 31 3.17 -2.15 -1.74
N ASP A 32 3.85 -1.21 -2.36
CA ASP A 32 5.30 -1.06 -2.21
C ASP A 32 5.73 -0.68 -0.79
N VAL A 33 4.97 0.19 -0.13
CA VAL A 33 5.25 0.56 1.27
C VAL A 33 4.93 -0.58 2.23
N LEU A 34 3.82 -1.29 2.02
CA LEU A 34 3.34 -2.32 2.94
C LEU A 34 4.06 -3.66 2.77
N LEU A 35 4.38 -4.05 1.54
CA LEU A 35 4.87 -5.39 1.22
C LEU A 35 6.35 -5.43 0.80
N HIS A 36 6.85 -4.35 0.17
CA HIS A 36 8.20 -4.31 -0.40
C HIS A 36 9.18 -3.43 0.41
N GLY A 37 8.72 -2.83 1.51
CA GLY A 37 9.57 -2.01 2.37
C GLY A 37 10.11 -0.74 1.71
N LYS A 38 9.53 -0.28 0.59
CA LYS A 38 9.96 0.96 -0.08
C LYS A 38 9.55 2.18 0.74
N ARG A 39 10.41 3.19 0.78
CA ARG A 39 10.30 4.31 1.72
C ARG A 39 10.66 5.65 1.08
N TYR A 40 11.58 5.66 0.13
CA TYR A 40 12.06 6.89 -0.48
C TYR A 40 11.47 7.09 -1.88
N TYR A 41 11.40 8.36 -2.30
CA TYR A 41 10.95 8.73 -3.64
C TYR A 41 11.69 7.96 -4.76
N GLY A 42 13.00 7.76 -4.60
CA GLY A 42 13.82 7.02 -5.56
C GLY A 42 13.46 5.53 -5.64
N ASP A 43 13.04 4.92 -4.54
CA ASP A 43 12.62 3.51 -4.52
C ASP A 43 11.32 3.34 -5.33
N PHE A 44 10.36 4.26 -5.13
CA PHE A 44 9.09 4.25 -5.87
C PHE A 44 9.28 4.53 -7.36
N LEU A 45 10.19 5.46 -7.70
CA LEU A 45 10.51 5.76 -9.09
C LEU A 45 11.20 4.59 -9.79
N GLY A 46 11.99 3.81 -9.05
CA GLY A 46 12.66 2.60 -9.55
C GLY A 46 11.76 1.36 -9.64
N SER A 47 10.45 1.50 -9.41
CA SER A 47 9.51 0.38 -9.55
C SER A 47 9.31 0.01 -11.02
N GLU A 48 9.14 -1.28 -11.28
CA GLU A 48 9.06 -1.84 -12.64
C GLU A 48 7.89 -1.30 -13.46
N GLU A 49 6.81 -0.84 -12.80
CA GLU A 49 5.64 -0.30 -13.47
C GLU A 49 5.88 1.04 -14.17
N GLY A 50 6.99 1.73 -13.88
CA GLY A 50 7.42 2.93 -14.62
C GLY A 50 6.55 4.16 -14.36
N ILE A 51 6.33 4.53 -13.09
CA ILE A 51 5.60 5.76 -12.74
C ILE A 51 6.39 7.01 -13.16
N SER A 52 5.73 7.97 -13.80
CA SER A 52 6.37 9.26 -14.12
C SER A 52 6.52 10.13 -12.87
N THR A 53 7.53 11.00 -12.86
CA THR A 53 7.87 11.82 -11.68
C THR A 53 6.74 12.74 -11.22
N ASN A 54 6.04 13.38 -12.17
CA ASN A 54 4.91 14.26 -11.86
C ASN A 54 3.73 13.48 -11.24
N ILE A 55 3.45 12.27 -11.72
CA ILE A 55 2.38 11.43 -11.17
C ILE A 55 2.79 10.87 -9.81
N LEU A 56 4.04 10.45 -9.64
CA LEU A 56 4.55 9.98 -8.36
C LEU A 56 4.42 11.06 -7.27
N ALA A 57 4.86 12.29 -7.57
CA ALA A 57 4.75 13.41 -6.63
C ALA A 57 3.29 13.70 -6.24
N ASP A 58 2.38 13.74 -7.22
CA ASP A 58 0.95 13.96 -6.99
C ASP A 58 0.32 12.86 -6.12
N ARG A 59 0.63 11.59 -6.39
CA ARG A 59 0.06 10.46 -5.67
C ARG A 59 0.60 10.30 -4.25
N LEU A 60 1.87 10.59 -4.03
CA LEU A 60 2.42 10.66 -2.67
C LEU A 60 1.75 11.77 -1.86
N ALA A 61 1.56 12.96 -2.44
CA ALA A 61 0.86 14.06 -1.78
C ALA A 61 -0.60 13.71 -1.47
N ARG A 62 -1.28 13.00 -2.38
CA ARG A 62 -2.64 12.50 -2.16
C ARG A 62 -2.71 11.47 -1.03
N LEU A 63 -1.82 10.48 -1.01
CA LEU A 63 -1.80 9.47 0.05
C LEU A 63 -1.44 10.07 1.42
N GLU A 64 -0.63 11.12 1.45
CA GLU A 64 -0.38 11.92 2.66
C GLU A 64 -1.66 12.66 3.11
N ALA A 65 -2.34 13.35 2.20
CA ALA A 65 -3.60 14.05 2.48
C ALA A 65 -4.73 13.11 2.93
N ASP A 66 -4.78 11.89 2.39
CA ASP A 66 -5.73 10.85 2.78
C ASP A 66 -5.34 10.13 4.09
N GLY A 67 -4.21 10.50 4.70
CA GLY A 67 -3.70 9.94 5.95
C GLY A 67 -3.24 8.49 5.84
N MET A 68 -2.88 8.04 4.63
CA MET A 68 -2.33 6.71 4.39
C MET A 68 -0.82 6.66 4.59
N LEU A 69 -0.13 7.73 4.20
CA LEU A 69 1.31 7.88 4.39
C LEU A 69 1.61 9.09 5.27
N SER A 70 2.71 9.03 6.03
CA SER A 70 3.27 10.18 6.71
C SER A 70 4.66 10.51 6.15
N ARG A 71 4.91 11.79 5.91
CA ARG A 71 6.19 12.29 5.40
C ARG A 71 7.14 12.60 6.57
N HIS A 72 8.32 12.00 6.56
CA HIS A 72 9.35 12.22 7.58
C HIS A 72 10.71 12.52 6.96
N VAL A 73 11.59 13.15 7.75
CA VAL A 73 13.03 13.22 7.44
C VAL A 73 13.68 11.98 8.06
N ASP A 74 14.45 11.25 7.26
CA ASP A 74 15.24 10.10 7.75
C ASP A 74 16.29 10.60 8.77
N GLN A 75 16.27 10.06 9.98
CA GLN A 75 17.17 10.51 11.05
C GLN A 75 18.62 10.08 10.82
N GLN A 76 18.84 8.96 10.12
CA GLN A 76 20.15 8.47 9.75
C GLN A 76 20.67 9.19 8.50
N LYS A 77 19.79 9.50 7.54
CA LYS A 77 20.10 10.23 6.31
C LYS A 77 19.33 11.54 6.26
N LYS A 78 19.74 12.53 7.07
CA LYS A 78 19.05 13.82 7.28
C LYS A 78 18.70 14.63 6.01
N SER A 79 19.30 14.31 4.86
CA SER A 79 18.98 14.91 3.57
C SER A 79 17.84 14.22 2.81
N LYS A 80 17.37 13.05 3.27
CA LYS A 80 16.35 12.25 2.61
C LYS A 80 15.00 12.38 3.28
N ILE A 81 13.98 12.48 2.44
CA ILE A 81 12.57 12.37 2.82
C ILE A 81 12.12 10.92 2.62
N VAL A 82 11.42 10.41 3.61
CA VAL A 82 10.79 9.09 3.63
C VAL A 82 9.27 9.23 3.78
N TYR A 83 8.54 8.27 3.23
CA TYR A 83 7.11 8.08 3.41
C TYR A 83 6.88 6.78 4.21
N LEU A 84 6.21 6.88 5.35
CA LEU A 84 5.91 5.76 6.24
C LEU A 84 4.42 5.40 6.16
N PRO A 85 4.05 4.11 6.23
CA PRO A 85 2.65 3.73 6.30
C PRO A 85 2.07 4.10 7.65
N THR A 86 0.93 4.79 7.65
CA THR A 86 0.17 5.05 8.89
C THR A 86 -0.55 3.79 9.37
N ALA A 87 -1.10 3.81 10.58
CA ALA A 87 -1.98 2.75 11.06
C ALA A 87 -3.17 2.48 10.11
N LYS A 88 -3.68 3.53 9.44
CA LYS A 88 -4.77 3.42 8.46
C LYS A 88 -4.33 2.62 7.22
N ALA A 89 -3.10 2.83 6.73
CA ALA A 89 -2.56 2.03 5.64
C ALA A 89 -2.21 0.61 6.07
N ARG A 90 -1.61 0.43 7.25
CA ARG A 90 -1.28 -0.90 7.82
C ARG A 90 -2.52 -1.80 7.95
N ALA A 91 -3.67 -1.22 8.33
CA ALA A 91 -4.94 -1.93 8.40
C ALA A 91 -5.43 -2.54 7.06
N LEU A 92 -4.79 -2.20 5.94
CA LEU A 92 -5.08 -2.78 4.62
C LEU A 92 -4.33 -4.07 4.32
N LEU A 93 -3.35 -4.46 5.16
CA LEU A 93 -2.59 -5.70 4.98
C LEU A 93 -3.49 -6.91 4.72
N PRO A 94 -4.56 -7.19 5.51
CA PRO A 94 -5.42 -8.34 5.25
C PRO A 94 -6.08 -8.30 3.86
N ALA A 95 -6.43 -7.11 3.36
CA ALA A 95 -7.01 -6.96 2.03
C ALA A 95 -5.96 -7.24 0.93
N PHE A 96 -4.75 -6.71 1.07
CA PHE A 96 -3.65 -6.98 0.14
C PHE A 96 -3.29 -8.47 0.11
N LEU A 97 -3.12 -9.09 1.27
CA LEU A 97 -2.79 -10.51 1.35
C LEU A 97 -3.93 -11.39 0.82
N GLY A 98 -5.19 -11.05 1.11
CA GLY A 98 -6.34 -11.72 0.51
C GLY A 98 -6.38 -11.61 -1.03
N MET A 99 -6.06 -10.43 -1.58
CA MET A 99 -5.91 -10.26 -3.03
C MET A 99 -4.76 -11.10 -3.59
N MET A 100 -3.62 -11.19 -2.90
CA MET A 100 -2.51 -12.05 -3.31
C MET A 100 -2.92 -13.52 -3.34
N VAL A 101 -3.64 -14.00 -2.32
CA VAL A 101 -4.16 -15.38 -2.30
C VAL A 101 -5.12 -15.62 -3.45
N TRP A 102 -6.03 -14.69 -3.72
CA TRP A 102 -6.90 -14.78 -4.88
C TRP A 102 -6.09 -14.83 -6.19
N SER A 103 -5.06 -13.98 -6.34
CA SER A 103 -4.19 -13.98 -7.52
C SER A 103 -3.50 -15.32 -7.74
N THR A 104 -3.04 -16.01 -6.69
CA THR A 104 -2.43 -17.35 -6.85
C THR A 104 -3.36 -18.40 -7.47
N GLU A 105 -4.68 -18.19 -7.41
CA GLU A 105 -5.66 -19.13 -7.99
C GLU A 105 -5.90 -18.87 -9.49
N TYR A 106 -5.69 -17.63 -9.95
CA TYR A 106 -6.15 -17.18 -11.28
C TYR A 106 -5.04 -16.65 -12.18
N ASP A 107 -3.88 -16.28 -11.62
CA ASP A 107 -2.74 -15.79 -12.36
C ASP A 107 -1.71 -16.91 -12.57
N THR A 108 -1.57 -17.34 -13.83
CA THR A 108 -0.61 -18.37 -14.23
C THR A 108 0.84 -17.89 -14.21
N GLU A 109 1.06 -16.57 -14.12
CA GLU A 109 2.38 -15.95 -14.07
C GLU A 109 2.73 -15.44 -12.66
N THR A 110 2.00 -15.90 -11.64
CA THR A 110 2.19 -15.42 -10.27
C THR A 110 3.62 -15.66 -9.76
N GLU A 111 4.21 -14.63 -9.18
CA GLU A 111 5.53 -14.71 -8.53
C GLU A 111 5.46 -15.16 -7.06
N ALA A 112 4.24 -15.28 -6.51
CA ALA A 112 4.07 -15.71 -5.13
C ALA A 112 4.50 -17.18 -4.97
N PRO A 113 5.19 -17.55 -3.87
CA PRO A 113 5.54 -18.95 -3.63
C PRO A 113 4.31 -19.85 -3.56
N ASP A 114 4.40 -21.08 -4.06
CA ASP A 114 3.30 -22.07 -4.02
C ASP A 114 2.74 -22.30 -2.60
N THR A 115 3.56 -22.09 -1.58
CA THR A 115 3.19 -22.24 -0.18
C THR A 115 2.45 -21.04 0.40
N PHE A 116 2.49 -19.87 -0.24
CA PHE A 116 1.95 -18.62 0.29
C PHE A 116 0.47 -18.73 0.59
N ALA A 117 -0.32 -19.20 -0.37
CA ALA A 117 -1.77 -19.29 -0.24
C ALA A 117 -2.19 -20.30 0.82
N ALA A 118 -1.48 -21.42 0.93
CA ALA A 118 -1.73 -22.41 1.97
C ALA A 118 -1.40 -21.86 3.36
N ALA A 119 -0.24 -21.22 3.51
CA ALA A 119 0.20 -20.61 4.77
C ALA A 119 -0.75 -19.49 5.23
N TYR A 120 -1.19 -18.62 4.31
CA TYR A 120 -2.16 -17.57 4.65
C TYR A 120 -3.51 -18.14 5.06
N ARG A 121 -4.01 -19.20 4.39
CA ARG A 121 -5.29 -19.82 4.76
C ARG A 121 -5.23 -20.54 6.11
N ASP A 122 -4.07 -21.08 6.49
CA ASP A 122 -3.84 -21.74 7.79
C ASP A 122 -3.86 -20.73 8.95
N ASP A 123 -3.05 -19.66 8.86
CA ASP A 123 -3.04 -18.59 9.87
C ASP A 123 -2.92 -17.19 9.23
N PRO A 124 -4.06 -16.58 8.84
CA PRO A 124 -4.08 -15.22 8.29
C PRO A 124 -3.52 -14.18 9.25
N LYS A 125 -3.66 -14.39 10.57
CA LYS A 125 -3.22 -13.42 11.59
C LYS A 125 -1.70 -13.45 11.72
N ALA A 126 -1.10 -14.62 11.72
CA ALA A 126 0.35 -14.75 11.71
C ALA A 126 0.97 -14.13 10.46
N ALA A 127 0.35 -14.34 9.29
CA ALA A 127 0.80 -13.72 8.04
C ALA A 127 0.77 -12.18 8.13
N VAL A 128 -0.35 -11.60 8.59
CA VAL A 128 -0.45 -10.13 8.79
C VAL A 128 0.58 -9.65 9.81
N ALA A 129 0.72 -10.33 10.95
CA ALA A 129 1.66 -9.96 12.01
C ALA A 129 3.12 -9.97 11.54
N TRP A 130 3.48 -10.87 10.61
CA TRP A 130 4.80 -10.89 9.99
C TRP A 130 5.07 -9.60 9.20
N TYR A 131 4.14 -9.18 8.34
CA TYR A 131 4.27 -7.92 7.61
C TYR A 131 4.28 -6.70 8.53
N GLU A 132 3.48 -6.71 9.59
CA GLU A 132 3.51 -5.65 10.60
C GLU A 132 4.89 -5.52 11.26
N THR A 133 5.48 -6.66 11.65
CA THR A 133 6.83 -6.72 12.22
C THR A 133 7.89 -6.22 11.23
N GLU A 134 7.76 -6.59 9.95
CA GLU A 134 8.67 -6.16 8.90
C GLU A 134 8.58 -4.64 8.63
N ILE A 135 7.36 -4.09 8.63
CA ILE A 135 7.14 -2.64 8.55
C ILE A 135 7.82 -1.93 9.72
N ASP A 136 7.64 -2.43 10.94
CA ASP A 136 8.23 -1.84 12.14
C ASP A 136 9.77 -1.92 12.11
N ARG A 137 10.33 -3.04 11.64
CA ARG A 137 11.78 -3.20 11.42
C ARG A 137 12.32 -2.17 10.43
N VAL A 138 11.66 -1.99 9.29
CA VAL A 138 12.08 -1.01 8.26
C VAL A 138 11.94 0.41 8.78
N ASN A 139 10.86 0.75 9.47
CA ASN A 139 10.63 2.10 10.00
C ASN A 139 11.65 2.46 11.09
N THR A 140 11.96 1.51 11.98
CA THR A 140 12.98 1.66 13.03
C THR A 140 14.35 1.95 12.43
N ALA A 141 14.72 1.27 11.33
CA ALA A 141 15.99 1.50 10.64
C ALA A 141 16.12 2.91 10.07
N ILE A 142 15.02 3.65 9.89
CA ILE A 142 15.00 5.03 9.39
C ILE A 142 15.00 6.06 10.53
N GLY A 143 14.93 5.58 11.78
CA GLY A 143 14.81 6.40 12.98
C GLY A 143 13.43 7.02 13.14
N ALA A 144 12.40 6.43 12.51
CA ALA A 144 11.03 6.77 12.83
C ALA A 144 10.56 5.88 13.97
N ALA A 145 10.51 6.45 15.18
CA ALA A 145 9.87 5.84 16.35
C ALA A 145 8.39 6.27 16.41
#